data_AF-A0A913Y451-F1
#
_entry.id   AF-A0A913Y451-F1
#
_cell.length_a   1.000
_cell.length_b   1.000
_cell.length_c   1.000
_cell.angle_alpha   90.00
_cell.angle_beta   90.00
_cell.angle_gamma   90.00
#
_symmetry.space_group_name_H-M   'P 1'
#
loop_
_entity.id
_entity.type
_entity.pdbx_description
1 polymer ?
#
loop_
_entity_poly.entity_id
_entity_poly.type
_entity_poly.pdbx_seq_one_letter_code
_entity_poly.pdbx_strand_id
1 'polypeptide(L)'
;MSDEQQKVEPTEPKEEPKEEPKEAANDEAKADEAKQESKDEPKPAESEGETGKECEEKPKGKKGAFPKRYIVAIMVFLGICVQYALRVNLSVAIGAMCNPRTVEENGFTIVKKPEFNWSSKLQGTILGSFYYGYMAMQIPGGWLGQRFGGTKVFGICLGIASILTMLTPIAARTSVVALIILRVIEGLTLGALFPCNHAIWSKWAPPSERTRLFTITVAGCPVGTILSMPLSGLMSKYGFDGGWASVFYCFGAVGLMWFFVWQMSIHASPAEHPTISPEEKDYIEKAISDSTQTKKIKVPWKSILTSAPVWAVIIANFTADWGMYTILICLPKYFIEVLHFDLAKTGFLAALPYVLKAIVGPTGGVVVDWLIKNKMSVRNTRRCVFTIGCSVASVFVLMTGYANYPYLAVFFLTIGVGITGINAAGYAVNILDIAPKYAGVIMGVTNVFGAAPGFISPQVVGFVTANKTAGEWRIVFWITFIMYIIGIVLFGLLVSGDKQPWAMDDENNEPDKDAEKGDEEKEEEKGKKDEQEAEKKDEDDKPEEKADEEKKDDEAAAPEGEEKKDE
;
A
#
# COMPACT_ATOMS: atom_id res chain seq x y z
N MET A 1 -13.60 -31.96 -64.19
CA MET A 1 -13.02 -31.93 -65.54
C MET A 1 -12.31 -30.59 -65.65
N SER A 2 -11.00 -30.44 -65.63
CA SER A 2 -9.90 -31.41 -65.79
C SER A 2 -8.63 -30.75 -65.21
N ASP A 3 -7.59 -31.56 -65.03
CA ASP A 3 -6.24 -31.34 -64.50
C ASP A 3 -5.48 -30.15 -65.15
N GLU A 4 -4.32 -29.64 -64.69
CA GLU A 4 -3.09 -30.39 -64.40
C GLU A 4 -1.99 -29.47 -63.83
N GLN A 5 -1.04 -30.08 -63.11
CA GLN A 5 0.10 -29.51 -62.41
C GLN A 5 1.23 -29.05 -63.34
N GLN A 6 2.06 -28.09 -62.90
CA GLN A 6 3.50 -28.20 -63.17
C GLN A 6 4.38 -27.47 -62.14
N LYS A 7 5.54 -28.08 -61.93
CA LYS A 7 6.51 -28.02 -60.83
C LYS A 7 7.84 -27.53 -61.40
N VAL A 8 8.47 -26.50 -60.84
CA VAL A 8 9.88 -26.16 -61.17
C VAL A 8 10.61 -25.50 -59.98
N GLU A 9 11.70 -26.15 -59.57
CA GLU A 9 12.97 -25.65 -59.02
C GLU A 9 14.02 -26.70 -59.46
N PRO A 10 15.37 -26.47 -59.51
CA PRO A 10 16.16 -25.42 -58.83
C PRO A 10 17.41 -24.88 -59.61
N THR A 11 18.26 -24.13 -58.87
CA THR A 11 19.75 -23.96 -58.94
C THR A 11 20.44 -22.82 -59.73
N GLU A 12 21.47 -22.26 -59.06
CA GLU A 12 22.29 -21.04 -59.26
C GLU A 12 23.20 -21.01 -60.53
N PRO A 13 23.85 -19.86 -60.86
CA PRO A 13 25.24 -19.63 -60.40
C PRO A 13 25.76 -18.16 -60.25
N LYS A 14 26.74 -17.99 -59.33
CA LYS A 14 27.99 -17.17 -59.28
C LYS A 14 28.07 -15.67 -59.72
N GLU A 15 28.54 -14.85 -58.76
CA GLU A 15 29.61 -13.80 -58.73
C GLU A 15 30.30 -13.40 -60.07
N GLU A 16 30.71 -12.15 -60.39
CA GLU A 16 31.17 -10.93 -59.68
C GLU A 16 31.40 -9.81 -60.78
N PRO A 17 31.97 -8.60 -60.54
CA PRO A 17 31.59 -7.45 -59.70
C PRO A 17 31.44 -6.11 -60.51
N LYS A 18 30.92 -5.03 -59.88
CA LYS A 18 31.30 -3.62 -60.20
C LYS A 18 30.78 -2.58 -59.18
N GLU A 19 31.75 -1.93 -58.52
CA GLU A 19 31.91 -0.51 -58.09
C GLU A 19 30.86 0.27 -57.24
N GLU A 20 31.27 0.51 -55.97
CA GLU A 20 31.20 1.67 -55.03
C GLU A 20 30.36 2.94 -55.34
N PRO A 21 29.81 3.67 -54.31
CA PRO A 21 30.64 4.37 -53.31
C PRO A 21 30.17 4.40 -51.84
N LYS A 22 31.14 4.77 -50.99
CA LYS A 22 31.21 4.85 -49.52
C LYS A 22 30.39 6.00 -48.93
N GLU A 23 29.64 5.71 -47.87
CA GLU A 23 29.29 6.69 -46.81
C GLU A 23 28.79 5.97 -45.54
N ALA A 24 29.01 6.59 -44.38
CA ALA A 24 28.55 6.20 -43.03
C ALA A 24 29.32 5.10 -42.27
N ALA A 25 30.57 5.40 -41.92
CA ALA A 25 31.22 4.88 -40.70
C ALA A 25 32.09 6.00 -40.11
N ASN A 26 31.46 6.93 -39.38
CA ASN A 26 32.16 7.95 -38.58
C ASN A 26 31.15 8.66 -37.66
N ASP A 27 30.78 8.04 -36.54
CA ASP A 27 30.04 8.77 -35.47
C ASP A 27 30.16 8.14 -34.06
N GLU A 28 31.23 7.39 -33.78
CA GLU A 28 31.54 6.90 -32.41
C GLU A 28 32.91 7.35 -31.89
N ALA A 29 33.54 8.36 -32.50
CA ALA A 29 34.84 8.89 -32.07
C ALA A 29 34.82 10.39 -31.69
N LYS A 30 33.68 10.89 -31.17
CA LYS A 30 33.55 12.26 -30.64
C LYS A 30 32.68 12.29 -29.39
N ALA A 31 33.23 11.86 -28.25
CA ALA A 31 32.67 12.19 -26.94
C ALA A 31 33.71 12.34 -25.81
N ASP A 32 35.00 12.13 -26.06
CA ASP A 32 36.04 12.13 -25.00
C ASP A 32 37.05 13.30 -25.07
N GLU A 33 36.87 14.28 -25.95
CA GLU A 33 37.74 15.46 -26.03
C GLU A 33 36.92 16.76 -25.92
N ALA A 34 36.35 17.03 -24.75
CA ALA A 34 35.85 18.35 -24.39
C ALA A 34 35.70 18.49 -22.87
N LYS A 35 36.83 18.53 -22.14
CA LYS A 35 36.94 19.15 -20.79
C LYS A 35 38.40 19.16 -20.32
N GLN A 36 39.25 19.91 -21.01
CA GLN A 36 40.52 20.35 -20.46
C GLN A 36 40.89 21.71 -21.09
N GLU A 37 41.44 22.59 -20.24
CA GLU A 37 41.81 24.00 -20.46
C GLU A 37 40.64 25.00 -20.42
N SER A 38 40.62 26.10 -19.65
CA SER A 38 41.67 26.82 -18.92
C SER A 38 41.01 27.79 -17.91
N LYS A 39 41.67 28.06 -16.77
CA LYS A 39 42.01 29.41 -16.26
C LYS A 39 42.65 29.36 -14.86
N ASP A 40 43.94 29.70 -14.84
CA ASP A 40 44.73 30.32 -13.76
C ASP A 40 44.00 31.56 -13.20
N GLU A 41 44.14 32.12 -11.98
CA GLU A 41 45.07 32.18 -10.82
C GLU A 41 44.32 33.03 -9.73
N PRO A 42 44.83 33.43 -8.53
CA PRO A 42 45.82 32.88 -7.59
C PRO A 42 45.25 32.72 -6.14
N LYS A 43 46.01 32.04 -5.26
CA LYS A 43 45.76 31.93 -3.79
C LYS A 43 46.23 33.17 -3.02
N PRO A 44 45.59 33.55 -1.89
CA PRO A 44 46.26 34.29 -0.83
C PRO A 44 46.88 33.35 0.22
N ALA A 45 47.98 33.81 0.80
CA ALA A 45 48.75 33.16 1.85
C ALA A 45 48.25 33.59 3.25
N GLU A 46 48.04 32.64 4.16
CA GLU A 46 47.94 32.82 5.62
C GLU A 46 48.54 31.55 6.25
N SER A 47 49.78 31.61 6.73
CA SER A 47 50.21 31.87 8.12
C SER A 47 49.97 30.69 9.06
N GLU A 48 51.08 30.13 9.54
CA GLU A 48 51.15 29.14 10.61
C GLU A 48 50.46 29.65 11.89
N GLY A 49 49.71 28.74 12.53
CA GLY A 49 49.07 28.95 13.82
C GLY A 49 48.61 27.62 14.38
N GLU A 50 49.45 27.01 15.22
CA GLU A 50 49.11 25.87 16.05
C GLU A 50 47.85 26.17 16.89
N THR A 51 46.91 25.23 16.95
CA THR A 51 46.17 24.92 18.19
C THR A 51 45.39 23.62 17.99
N GLY A 52 45.59 22.68 18.92
CA GLY A 52 45.12 21.32 18.82
C GLY A 52 43.60 21.18 18.74
N LYS A 53 43.16 20.25 17.90
CA LYS A 53 41.94 19.46 18.11
C LYS A 53 42.29 18.01 17.83
N GLU A 54 42.03 17.18 18.82
CA GLU A 54 42.21 15.74 18.82
C GLU A 54 41.70 15.14 17.52
N CYS A 55 42.59 14.46 16.80
CA CYS A 55 42.20 13.54 15.75
C CYS A 55 41.45 12.38 16.41
N GLU A 56 40.12 12.45 16.47
CA GLU A 56 39.31 11.24 16.59
C GLU A 56 39.64 10.35 15.39
N GLU A 57 40.39 9.29 15.66
CA GLU A 57 40.59 8.20 14.72
C GLU A 57 39.22 7.66 14.30
N LYS A 58 38.82 7.96 13.06
CA LYS A 58 37.71 7.26 12.40
C LYS A 58 38.02 5.76 12.48
N PRO A 59 37.14 4.93 13.09
CA PRO A 59 37.32 3.49 13.01
C PRO A 59 37.33 3.12 11.53
N LYS A 60 38.34 2.36 11.09
CA LYS A 60 38.36 1.74 9.76
C LYS A 60 37.23 0.73 9.68
N GLY A 61 36.01 1.22 9.41
CA GLY A 61 34.81 0.42 9.22
C GLY A 61 35.01 -0.55 8.06
N LYS A 62 34.65 -1.82 8.27
CA LYS A 62 34.68 -2.86 7.23
C LYS A 62 33.91 -2.36 6.01
N LYS A 63 34.61 -2.18 4.89
CA LYS A 63 34.00 -1.91 3.58
C LYS A 63 33.02 -3.04 3.23
N GLY A 64 31.75 -2.69 3.02
CA GLY A 64 30.88 -3.42 2.07
C GLY A 64 30.00 -4.55 2.59
N ALA A 65 29.49 -4.53 3.83
CA ALA A 65 28.39 -5.43 4.18
C ALA A 65 27.07 -4.94 3.55
N PHE A 66 26.32 -5.84 2.89
CA PHE A 66 25.01 -5.51 2.34
C PHE A 66 24.07 -5.04 3.48
N PRO A 67 23.41 -3.87 3.38
CA PRO A 67 22.71 -3.29 4.51
C PRO A 67 21.55 -4.20 4.96
N LYS A 68 21.47 -4.47 6.26
CA LYS A 68 20.54 -5.44 6.84
C LYS A 68 19.09 -5.03 6.61
N ARG A 69 18.78 -3.73 6.53
CA ARG A 69 17.42 -3.25 6.22
C ARG A 69 16.89 -3.74 4.86
N TYR A 70 17.77 -3.94 3.87
CA TYR A 70 17.36 -4.50 2.57
C TYR A 70 17.14 -6.02 2.64
N ILE A 71 17.85 -6.74 3.52
CA ILE A 71 17.55 -8.16 3.79
C ILE A 71 16.18 -8.29 4.44
N VAL A 72 15.84 -7.41 5.39
CA VAL A 72 14.48 -7.33 5.96
C VAL A 72 13.46 -7.06 4.84
N ALA A 73 13.74 -6.13 3.93
CA ALA A 73 12.85 -5.82 2.80
C ALA A 73 12.62 -7.03 1.90
N ILE A 74 13.68 -7.77 1.55
CA ILE A 74 13.58 -8.98 0.72
C ILE A 74 12.78 -10.07 1.46
N MET A 75 13.03 -10.29 2.74
CA MET A 75 12.31 -11.30 3.52
C MET A 75 10.83 -10.96 3.67
N VAL A 76 10.48 -9.69 3.91
CA VAL A 76 9.08 -9.24 3.95
C VAL A 76 8.44 -9.34 2.56
N PHE A 77 9.15 -8.98 1.48
CA PHE A 77 8.69 -9.18 0.10
C PHE A 77 8.34 -10.66 -0.15
N LEU A 78 9.24 -11.58 0.21
CA LEU A 78 8.98 -13.03 0.07
C LEU A 78 7.80 -13.48 0.95
N GLY A 79 7.67 -12.93 2.16
CA GLY A 79 6.52 -13.22 3.04
C GLY A 79 5.20 -12.77 2.43
N ILE A 80 5.16 -11.59 1.80
CA ILE A 80 3.99 -11.09 1.08
C ILE A 80 3.71 -11.94 -0.18
N CYS A 81 4.74 -12.39 -0.89
CA CYS A 81 4.58 -13.35 -2.00
C CYS A 81 3.89 -14.64 -1.52
N VAL A 82 4.36 -15.22 -0.41
CA VAL A 82 3.76 -16.42 0.19
C VAL A 82 2.33 -16.13 0.62
N GLN A 83 2.07 -15.02 1.33
CA GLN A 83 0.72 -14.61 1.73
C GLN A 83 -0.26 -14.60 0.55
N TYR A 84 0.14 -14.00 -0.59
CA TYR A 84 -0.72 -13.96 -1.77
C TYR A 84 -0.88 -15.34 -2.42
N ALA A 85 0.15 -16.17 -2.39
CA ALA A 85 0.06 -17.54 -2.87
C ALA A 85 -0.93 -18.40 -2.05
N LEU A 86 -0.91 -18.28 -0.71
CA LEU A 86 -1.87 -18.94 0.19
C LEU A 86 -3.30 -18.45 -0.06
N ARG A 87 -3.47 -17.15 -0.34
CA ARG A 87 -4.79 -16.55 -0.59
C ARG A 87 -5.41 -17.00 -1.91
N VAL A 88 -4.62 -17.10 -2.98
CA VAL A 88 -5.10 -17.30 -4.35
C VAL A 88 -5.21 -18.77 -4.74
N ASN A 89 -4.46 -19.67 -4.09
CA ASN A 89 -4.42 -21.10 -4.44
C ASN A 89 -5.81 -21.77 -4.59
N LEU A 90 -6.76 -21.44 -3.71
CA LEU A 90 -8.10 -22.02 -3.70
C LEU A 90 -8.94 -21.59 -4.90
N SER A 91 -8.72 -20.39 -5.45
CA SER A 91 -9.44 -19.90 -6.63
C SER A 91 -9.22 -20.78 -7.86
N VAL A 92 -8.02 -21.37 -7.99
CA VAL A 92 -7.67 -22.32 -9.05
C VAL A 92 -8.04 -23.74 -8.64
N ALA A 93 -7.71 -24.14 -7.42
CA ALA A 93 -7.93 -25.52 -6.94
C ALA A 93 -9.42 -25.90 -6.89
N ILE A 94 -10.33 -24.95 -6.58
CA ILE A 94 -11.77 -25.22 -6.54
C ILE A 94 -12.31 -25.70 -7.89
N GLY A 95 -11.69 -25.25 -8.99
CA GLY A 95 -11.98 -25.72 -10.33
C GLY A 95 -11.72 -27.21 -10.48
N ALA A 96 -10.61 -27.71 -9.93
CA ALA A 96 -10.26 -29.13 -9.92
C ALA A 96 -11.05 -29.95 -8.89
N MET A 97 -11.50 -29.33 -7.80
CA MET A 97 -12.30 -29.97 -6.75
C MET A 97 -13.74 -30.26 -7.21
N CYS A 98 -14.33 -29.35 -7.99
CA CYS A 98 -15.77 -29.35 -8.29
C CYS A 98 -16.14 -29.62 -9.75
N ASN A 99 -15.17 -29.66 -10.67
CA ASN A 99 -15.45 -29.93 -12.09
C ASN A 99 -14.77 -31.24 -12.55
N PRO A 100 -15.36 -31.94 -13.54
CA PRO A 100 -14.71 -33.06 -14.19
C PRO A 100 -13.41 -32.59 -14.84
N ARG A 101 -12.37 -33.42 -14.78
CA ARG A 101 -11.07 -33.08 -15.37
C ARG A 101 -10.55 -34.22 -16.23
N THR A 102 -9.81 -33.86 -17.26
CA THR A 102 -9.17 -34.81 -18.15
C THR A 102 -7.70 -34.93 -17.78
N VAL A 103 -7.29 -36.14 -17.39
CA VAL A 103 -5.91 -36.45 -17.01
C VAL A 103 -5.39 -37.53 -17.95
N GLU A 104 -4.19 -37.34 -18.48
CA GLU A 104 -3.50 -38.38 -19.24
C GLU A 104 -2.76 -39.28 -18.25
N GLU A 105 -3.19 -40.53 -18.16
CA GLU A 105 -2.62 -41.53 -17.25
C GLU A 105 -2.26 -42.76 -18.09
N ASN A 106 -0.97 -43.13 -18.10
CA ASN A 106 -0.43 -44.25 -18.89
C ASN A 106 -0.73 -44.20 -20.39
N GLY A 107 -0.74 -43.00 -20.99
CA GLY A 107 -1.03 -42.81 -22.42
C GLY A 107 -2.52 -42.82 -22.79
N PHE A 108 -3.42 -42.95 -21.81
CA PHE A 108 -4.86 -42.86 -22.01
C PHE A 108 -5.43 -41.59 -21.39
N THR A 109 -6.35 -40.95 -22.11
CA THR A 109 -7.07 -39.76 -21.66
C THR A 109 -8.26 -40.17 -20.78
N ILE A 110 -8.12 -40.09 -19.46
CA ILE A 110 -9.16 -40.47 -18.49
C ILE A 110 -9.85 -39.23 -17.93
N VAL A 111 -11.19 -39.21 -17.95
CA VAL A 111 -11.99 -38.17 -17.30
C VAL A 111 -12.21 -38.54 -15.84
N LYS A 112 -11.50 -37.88 -14.92
CA LYS A 112 -11.69 -38.03 -13.47
C LYS A 112 -12.92 -37.24 -13.04
N LYS A 113 -13.81 -37.91 -12.29
CA LYS A 113 -15.00 -37.30 -11.69
C LYS A 113 -14.60 -36.27 -10.61
N PRO A 114 -15.41 -35.23 -10.39
CA PRO A 114 -15.17 -34.28 -9.30
C PRO A 114 -15.26 -34.99 -7.94
N GLU A 115 -14.38 -34.62 -7.02
CA GLU A 115 -14.37 -35.15 -5.65
C GLU A 115 -15.50 -34.54 -4.81
N PHE A 116 -15.90 -33.31 -5.13
CA PHE A 116 -16.96 -32.60 -4.43
C PHE A 116 -18.05 -32.12 -5.37
N ASN A 117 -19.32 -32.29 -4.97
CA ASN A 117 -20.47 -31.78 -5.71
C ASN A 117 -21.00 -30.48 -5.08
N TRP A 118 -20.18 -29.42 -5.08
CA TRP A 118 -20.56 -28.13 -4.51
C TRP A 118 -21.23 -27.23 -5.55
N SER A 119 -22.39 -26.67 -5.17
CA SER A 119 -23.11 -25.69 -5.99
C SER A 119 -22.31 -24.40 -6.17
N SER A 120 -22.58 -23.66 -7.26
CA SER A 120 -21.93 -22.36 -7.51
C SER A 120 -22.06 -21.39 -6.34
N LYS A 121 -23.21 -21.39 -5.65
CA LYS A 121 -23.45 -20.60 -4.44
C LYS A 121 -22.49 -20.98 -3.32
N LEU A 122 -22.34 -22.27 -3.05
CA LEU A 122 -21.46 -22.76 -1.99
C LEU A 122 -19.98 -22.47 -2.28
N GLN A 123 -19.55 -22.65 -3.54
CA GLN A 123 -18.21 -22.27 -3.97
C GLN A 123 -17.95 -20.78 -3.75
N GLY A 124 -18.91 -19.92 -4.07
CA GLY A 124 -18.84 -18.48 -3.80
C GLY A 124 -18.68 -18.18 -2.30
N THR A 125 -19.45 -18.85 -1.44
CA THR A 125 -19.31 -18.72 0.02
C THR A 125 -17.94 -19.16 0.53
N ILE A 126 -17.42 -20.30 0.04
CA ILE A 126 -16.09 -20.82 0.43
C ILE A 126 -14.96 -19.88 0.00
N LEU A 127 -15.05 -19.32 -1.22
CA LEU A 127 -14.04 -18.38 -1.72
C LEU A 127 -14.09 -17.05 -0.95
N GLY A 128 -15.30 -16.55 -0.67
CA GLY A 128 -15.51 -15.32 0.08
C GLY A 128 -15.20 -15.41 1.57
N SER A 129 -15.26 -16.60 2.18
CA SER A 129 -15.18 -16.74 3.65
C SER A 129 -13.86 -16.24 4.26
N PHE A 130 -12.76 -16.34 3.53
CA PHE A 130 -11.47 -15.77 3.90
C PHE A 130 -11.54 -14.28 4.25
N TYR A 131 -12.35 -13.53 3.51
CA TYR A 131 -12.41 -12.07 3.66
C TYR A 131 -13.15 -11.62 4.91
N TYR A 132 -13.99 -12.48 5.52
CA TYR A 132 -14.60 -12.20 6.81
C TYR A 132 -13.54 -12.06 7.90
N GLY A 133 -12.62 -13.03 8.00
CA GLY A 133 -11.51 -12.97 8.95
C GLY A 133 -10.51 -11.88 8.60
N TYR A 134 -10.19 -11.75 7.32
CA TYR A 134 -9.22 -10.75 6.83
C TYR A 134 -9.61 -9.33 7.20
N MET A 135 -10.87 -8.95 6.94
CA MET A 135 -11.38 -7.63 7.30
C MET A 135 -11.39 -7.42 8.81
N ALA A 136 -11.87 -8.41 9.58
CA ALA A 136 -11.97 -8.31 11.03
C ALA A 136 -10.60 -8.07 11.69
N MET A 137 -9.52 -8.62 11.13
CA MET A 137 -8.17 -8.47 11.69
C MET A 137 -7.43 -7.20 11.24
N GLN A 138 -7.87 -6.47 10.20
CA GLN A 138 -7.10 -5.31 9.73
C GLN A 138 -6.89 -4.24 10.82
N ILE A 139 -7.92 -3.91 11.60
CA ILE A 139 -7.82 -2.93 12.69
C ILE A 139 -7.06 -3.51 13.90
N PRO A 140 -7.46 -4.67 14.47
CA PRO A 140 -6.76 -5.26 15.62
C PRO A 140 -5.32 -5.65 15.32
N GLY A 141 -5.01 -6.02 14.07
CA GLY A 141 -3.66 -6.39 13.62
C GLY A 141 -2.65 -5.26 13.77
N GLY A 142 -3.07 -4.00 13.59
CA GLY A 142 -2.22 -2.85 13.84
C GLY A 142 -1.86 -2.70 15.31
N TRP A 143 -2.84 -2.85 16.20
CA TRP A 143 -2.62 -2.85 17.64
C TRP A 143 -1.72 -4.01 18.09
N LEU A 144 -1.93 -5.21 17.52
CA LEU A 144 -1.13 -6.38 17.83
C LEU A 144 0.33 -6.19 17.41
N GLY A 145 0.56 -5.65 16.21
CA GLY A 145 1.90 -5.32 15.71
C GLY A 145 2.61 -4.25 16.54
N GLN A 146 1.88 -3.27 17.07
CA GLN A 146 2.46 -2.25 17.96
C GLN A 146 2.80 -2.82 19.35
N ARG A 147 1.90 -3.62 19.95
CA ARG A 147 2.06 -4.13 21.32
C ARG A 147 3.05 -5.29 21.43
N PHE A 148 2.99 -6.26 20.52
CA PHE A 148 3.80 -7.49 20.57
C PHE A 148 5.00 -7.46 19.60
N GLY A 149 5.12 -6.42 18.80
CA GLY A 149 6.18 -6.22 17.82
C GLY A 149 5.83 -6.78 16.44
N GLY A 150 5.84 -5.89 15.43
CA GLY A 150 5.43 -6.21 14.06
C GLY A 150 6.16 -7.41 13.46
N THR A 151 7.47 -7.54 13.70
CA THR A 151 8.28 -8.66 13.20
C THR A 151 7.80 -10.03 13.70
N LYS A 152 7.52 -10.14 15.01
CA LYS A 152 7.11 -11.40 15.63
C LYS A 152 5.71 -11.80 15.15
N VAL A 153 4.77 -10.85 15.19
CA VAL A 153 3.39 -11.05 14.77
C VAL A 153 3.33 -11.42 13.29
N PHE A 154 4.07 -10.72 12.42
CA PHE A 154 4.13 -11.02 10.98
C PHE A 154 4.52 -12.48 10.71
N GLY A 155 5.61 -12.93 11.33
CA GLY A 155 6.08 -14.31 11.20
C GLY A 155 5.07 -15.33 11.72
N ILE A 156 4.60 -15.18 12.96
CA ILE A 156 3.67 -16.13 13.59
C ILE A 156 2.37 -16.24 12.80
N CYS A 157 1.79 -15.12 12.37
CA CYS A 157 0.57 -15.11 11.57
C CYS A 157 0.75 -15.89 10.25
N LEU A 158 1.86 -15.69 9.54
CA LEU A 158 2.13 -16.40 8.29
C LEU A 158 2.44 -17.88 8.52
N GLY A 159 3.12 -18.23 9.61
CA GLY A 159 3.35 -19.63 10.02
C GLY A 159 2.04 -20.36 10.33
N ILE A 160 1.14 -19.75 11.11
CA ILE A 160 -0.19 -20.32 11.40
C ILE A 160 -1.00 -20.46 10.11
N ALA A 161 -1.04 -19.44 9.25
CA ALA A 161 -1.73 -19.51 7.96
C ALA A 161 -1.22 -20.67 7.09
N SER A 162 0.09 -20.91 7.11
CA SER A 162 0.72 -21.99 6.36
C SER A 162 0.29 -23.37 6.87
N ILE A 163 0.22 -23.57 8.19
CA ILE A 163 -0.32 -24.80 8.80
C ILE A 163 -1.79 -25.00 8.42
N LEU A 164 -2.61 -23.95 8.56
CA LEU A 164 -4.03 -24.01 8.18
C LEU A 164 -4.19 -24.35 6.69
N THR A 165 -3.36 -23.78 5.83
CA THR A 165 -3.35 -24.12 4.40
C THR A 165 -3.11 -25.62 4.21
N MET A 166 -2.11 -26.21 4.88
CA MET A 166 -1.87 -27.67 4.78
C MET A 166 -3.03 -28.52 5.32
N LEU A 167 -3.80 -28.01 6.28
CA LEU A 167 -4.99 -28.69 6.81
C LEU A 167 -6.23 -28.55 5.90
N THR A 168 -6.18 -27.69 4.89
CA THR A 168 -7.30 -27.42 3.98
C THR A 168 -7.84 -28.66 3.28
N PRO A 169 -7.02 -29.58 2.73
CA PRO A 169 -7.55 -30.78 2.09
C PRO A 169 -8.30 -31.71 3.04
N ILE A 170 -7.78 -31.86 4.27
CA ILE A 170 -8.40 -32.69 5.32
C ILE A 170 -9.75 -32.07 5.74
N ALA A 171 -9.78 -30.75 5.94
CA ALA A 171 -11.00 -30.03 6.28
C ALA A 171 -12.06 -30.15 5.17
N ALA A 172 -11.66 -29.98 3.91
CA ALA A 172 -12.55 -30.10 2.75
C ALA A 172 -13.22 -31.47 2.66
N ARG A 173 -12.46 -32.56 2.89
CA ARG A 173 -12.97 -33.94 2.89
C ARG A 173 -13.85 -34.26 4.09
N THR A 174 -13.58 -33.66 5.25
CA THR A 174 -14.34 -33.92 6.49
C THR A 174 -15.68 -33.20 6.47
N SER A 175 -15.69 -31.89 6.22
CA SER A 175 -16.91 -31.09 6.20
C SER A 175 -16.68 -29.73 5.57
N VAL A 176 -17.64 -29.28 4.76
CA VAL A 176 -17.62 -27.93 4.19
C VAL A 176 -17.63 -26.85 5.27
N VAL A 177 -18.28 -27.10 6.40
CA VAL A 177 -18.28 -26.16 7.54
C VAL A 177 -16.88 -26.04 8.13
N ALA A 178 -16.15 -27.16 8.27
CA ALA A 178 -14.77 -27.14 8.74
C ALA A 178 -13.85 -26.37 7.79
N LEU A 179 -14.03 -26.54 6.47
CA LEU A 179 -13.32 -25.77 5.46
C LEU A 179 -13.61 -24.26 5.57
N ILE A 180 -14.88 -23.87 5.74
CA ILE A 180 -15.27 -22.45 5.90
C ILE A 180 -14.63 -21.86 7.15
N ILE A 181 -14.70 -22.55 8.29
CA ILE A 181 -14.08 -22.09 9.56
C ILE A 181 -12.58 -21.92 9.39
N LEU A 182 -11.90 -22.92 8.81
CA LEU A 182 -10.46 -22.87 8.54
C LEU A 182 -10.11 -21.66 7.68
N ARG A 183 -10.87 -21.40 6.61
CA ARG A 183 -10.67 -20.25 5.72
C ARG A 183 -10.88 -18.91 6.42
N VAL A 184 -11.85 -18.81 7.33
CA VAL A 184 -12.05 -17.61 8.15
C VAL A 184 -10.84 -17.38 9.07
N ILE A 185 -10.32 -18.43 9.72
CA ILE A 185 -9.15 -18.30 10.61
C ILE A 185 -7.90 -17.94 9.80
N GLU A 186 -7.71 -18.53 8.62
CA GLU A 186 -6.62 -18.18 7.70
C GLU A 186 -6.70 -16.71 7.25
N GLY A 187 -7.91 -16.23 6.97
CA GLY A 187 -8.18 -14.81 6.72
C GLY A 187 -7.79 -13.93 7.89
N LEU A 188 -8.20 -14.33 9.09
CA LEU A 188 -7.89 -13.62 10.33
C LEU A 188 -6.37 -13.51 10.53
N THR A 189 -5.61 -14.59 10.37
CA THR A 189 -4.16 -14.52 10.53
C THR A 189 -3.49 -13.67 9.45
N LEU A 190 -3.87 -13.84 8.17
CA LEU A 190 -3.27 -13.08 7.07
C LEU A 190 -3.68 -11.60 7.04
N GLY A 191 -4.78 -11.22 7.71
CA GLY A 191 -5.24 -9.82 7.82
C GLY A 191 -4.30 -8.92 8.62
N ALA A 192 -3.48 -9.48 9.52
CA ALA A 192 -2.55 -8.71 10.35
C ALA A 192 -1.25 -8.30 9.64
N LEU A 193 -0.94 -8.88 8.47
CA LEU A 193 0.38 -8.75 7.83
C LEU A 193 0.68 -7.33 7.33
N PHE A 194 -0.27 -6.65 6.69
CA PHE A 194 -0.06 -5.26 6.22
C PHE A 194 0.15 -4.27 7.37
N PRO A 195 -0.68 -4.27 8.44
CA PRO A 195 -0.40 -3.46 9.62
C PRO A 195 0.96 -3.78 10.26
N CYS A 196 1.34 -5.06 10.32
CA CYS A 196 2.66 -5.46 10.83
C CYS A 196 3.81 -4.99 9.93
N ASN A 197 3.62 -4.97 8.61
CA ASN A 197 4.59 -4.43 7.66
C ASN A 197 4.88 -2.95 7.96
N HIS A 198 3.84 -2.15 8.22
CA HIS A 198 4.01 -0.77 8.66
C HIS A 198 4.78 -0.65 9.99
N ALA A 199 4.47 -1.53 10.96
CA ALA A 199 5.15 -1.55 12.26
C ALA A 199 6.63 -2.00 12.16
N ILE A 200 6.97 -2.86 11.20
CA ILE A 200 8.37 -3.22 10.91
C ILE A 200 9.12 -1.98 10.40
N TRP A 201 8.55 -1.28 9.42
CA TRP A 201 9.20 -0.12 8.82
C TRP A 201 9.26 1.11 9.73
N SER A 202 8.41 1.22 10.75
CA SER A 202 8.57 2.26 11.76
C SER A 202 9.83 2.09 12.61
N LYS A 203 10.41 0.87 12.68
CA LYS A 203 11.64 0.57 13.45
C LYS A 203 12.87 0.36 12.58
N TRP A 204 12.70 -0.10 11.34
CA TRP A 204 13.80 -0.51 10.46
C TRP A 204 14.11 0.48 9.32
N ALA A 205 13.17 1.35 8.94
CA ALA A 205 13.39 2.28 7.85
C ALA A 205 13.65 3.71 8.34
N PRO A 206 14.79 4.31 7.93
CA PRO A 206 14.96 5.76 7.98
C PRO A 206 13.81 6.45 7.24
N PRO A 207 13.33 7.62 7.71
CA PRO A 207 12.22 8.34 7.09
C PRO A 207 12.40 8.59 5.59
N SER A 208 13.62 8.91 5.15
CA SER A 208 13.99 9.17 3.75
C SER A 208 13.87 7.94 2.84
N GLU A 209 14.10 6.74 3.37
CA GLU A 209 14.09 5.48 2.61
C GLU A 209 12.78 4.67 2.79
N ARG A 210 11.91 5.07 3.72
CA ARG A 210 10.73 4.31 4.15
C ARG A 210 9.78 3.97 3.01
N THR A 211 9.45 4.93 2.16
CA THR A 211 8.55 4.72 1.01
C THR A 211 9.15 3.71 0.03
N ARG A 212 10.46 3.75 -0.21
CA ARG A 212 11.16 2.82 -1.11
C ARG A 212 11.10 1.40 -0.56
N LEU A 213 11.46 1.21 0.71
CA LEU A 213 11.47 -0.10 1.35
C LEU A 213 10.07 -0.70 1.41
N PHE A 214 9.06 0.10 1.77
CA PHE A 214 7.66 -0.33 1.75
C PHE A 214 7.21 -0.76 0.35
N THR A 215 7.51 0.04 -0.68
CA THR A 215 7.13 -0.27 -2.07
C THR A 215 7.77 -1.59 -2.54
N ILE A 216 9.06 -1.81 -2.22
CA ILE A 216 9.74 -3.07 -2.50
C ILE A 216 8.97 -4.25 -1.87
N THR A 217 8.54 -4.14 -0.61
CA THR A 217 7.78 -5.22 0.03
C THR A 217 6.42 -5.48 -0.62
N VAL A 218 5.68 -4.41 -0.95
CA VAL A 218 4.32 -4.52 -1.51
C VAL A 218 4.36 -5.07 -2.94
N ALA A 219 5.47 -4.91 -3.66
CA ALA A 219 5.69 -5.57 -4.95
C ALA A 219 5.59 -7.11 -4.88
N GLY A 220 5.67 -7.70 -3.68
CA GLY A 220 5.44 -9.14 -3.48
C GLY A 220 4.01 -9.58 -3.78
N CYS A 221 3.02 -8.68 -3.69
CA CYS A 221 1.61 -8.99 -3.94
C CYS A 221 1.36 -9.50 -5.38
N PRO A 222 1.72 -8.74 -6.43
CA PRO A 222 1.57 -9.22 -7.80
C PRO A 222 2.46 -10.43 -8.09
N VAL A 223 3.71 -10.44 -7.61
CA VAL A 223 4.65 -11.55 -7.86
C VAL A 223 4.11 -12.87 -7.29
N GLY A 224 3.60 -12.87 -6.06
CA GLY A 224 2.96 -14.04 -5.45
C GLY A 224 1.78 -14.55 -6.27
N THR A 225 0.96 -13.65 -6.82
CA THR A 225 -0.18 -14.01 -7.67
C THR A 225 0.27 -14.62 -9.00
N ILE A 226 1.24 -13.98 -9.67
CA ILE A 226 1.78 -14.39 -10.97
C ILE A 226 2.43 -15.77 -10.89
N LEU A 227 3.11 -16.08 -9.77
CA LEU A 227 3.73 -17.40 -9.56
C LEU A 227 2.72 -18.45 -9.10
N SER A 228 1.79 -18.08 -8.20
CA SER A 228 0.89 -19.05 -7.58
C SER A 228 -0.18 -19.59 -8.52
N MET A 229 -0.71 -18.78 -9.45
CA MET A 229 -1.78 -19.24 -10.35
C MET A 229 -1.31 -20.35 -11.31
N PRO A 230 -0.19 -20.23 -12.06
CA PRO A 230 0.29 -21.29 -12.93
C PRO A 230 0.71 -22.53 -12.14
N LEU A 231 1.41 -22.36 -11.02
CA LEU A 231 1.82 -23.46 -10.16
C LEU A 231 0.60 -24.22 -9.62
N SER A 232 -0.43 -23.52 -9.16
CA SER A 232 -1.67 -24.14 -8.70
C SER A 232 -2.37 -24.92 -9.83
N GLY A 233 -2.38 -24.39 -11.06
CA GLY A 233 -2.94 -25.08 -12.23
C GLY A 233 -2.18 -26.35 -12.61
N LEU A 234 -0.84 -26.28 -12.63
CA LEU A 234 0.03 -27.43 -12.90
C LEU A 234 -0.10 -28.51 -11.83
N MET A 235 -0.07 -28.13 -10.56
CA MET A 235 -0.22 -29.04 -9.42
C MET A 235 -1.62 -29.65 -9.38
N SER A 236 -2.67 -28.87 -9.67
CA SER A 236 -4.03 -29.41 -9.76
C SER A 236 -4.20 -30.46 -10.86
N LYS A 237 -3.39 -30.39 -11.93
CA LYS A 237 -3.42 -31.35 -13.03
C LYS A 237 -2.51 -32.57 -12.82
N TYR A 238 -1.25 -32.35 -12.45
CA TYR A 238 -0.20 -33.38 -12.41
C TYR A 238 0.25 -33.75 -10.99
N GLY A 239 -0.25 -33.06 -9.97
CA GLY A 239 0.14 -33.29 -8.58
C GLY A 239 -0.43 -34.57 -7.98
N PHE A 240 0.07 -34.89 -6.78
CA PHE A 240 -0.35 -36.03 -5.98
C PHE A 240 -1.67 -35.76 -5.22
N ASP A 241 -2.19 -36.78 -4.54
CA ASP A 241 -3.43 -36.72 -3.72
C ASP A 241 -4.62 -36.11 -4.48
N GLY A 242 -4.87 -36.66 -5.67
CA GLY A 242 -5.92 -36.13 -6.54
C GLY A 242 -5.58 -34.75 -7.11
N GLY A 243 -4.32 -34.34 -7.18
CA GLY A 243 -3.84 -33.11 -7.82
C GLY A 243 -4.13 -31.85 -7.00
N TRP A 244 -5.40 -31.54 -6.74
CA TRP A 244 -5.79 -30.28 -6.08
C TRP A 244 -5.25 -30.17 -4.65
N ALA A 245 -5.16 -31.28 -3.90
CA ALA A 245 -4.68 -31.25 -2.52
C ALA A 245 -3.18 -30.91 -2.44
N SER A 246 -2.39 -31.34 -3.44
CA SER A 246 -0.95 -31.05 -3.53
C SER A 246 -0.64 -29.55 -3.53
N VAL A 247 -1.53 -28.73 -4.10
CA VAL A 247 -1.44 -27.26 -4.10
C VAL A 247 -1.29 -26.76 -2.66
N PHE A 248 -2.22 -27.16 -1.79
CA PHE A 248 -2.28 -26.71 -0.41
C PHE A 248 -1.09 -27.19 0.43
N TYR A 249 -0.70 -28.46 0.27
CA TYR A 249 0.45 -29.00 0.99
C TYR A 249 1.76 -28.31 0.60
N CYS A 250 2.00 -28.09 -0.70
CA CYS A 250 3.24 -27.49 -1.15
C CYS A 250 3.33 -26.00 -0.83
N PHE A 251 2.27 -25.22 -1.07
CA PHE A 251 2.28 -23.80 -0.69
C PHE A 251 2.38 -23.61 0.83
N GLY A 252 1.68 -24.44 1.61
CA GLY A 252 1.81 -24.45 3.07
C GLY A 252 3.22 -24.84 3.54
N ALA A 253 3.87 -25.82 2.90
CA ALA A 253 5.25 -26.21 3.22
C ALA A 253 6.25 -25.08 2.92
N VAL A 254 6.10 -24.38 1.79
CA VAL A 254 6.93 -23.21 1.45
C VAL A 254 6.75 -22.10 2.48
N GLY A 255 5.51 -21.84 2.91
CA GLY A 255 5.23 -20.83 3.94
C GLY A 255 5.77 -21.20 5.32
N LEU A 256 5.74 -22.48 5.69
CA LEU A 256 6.38 -22.99 6.91
C LEU A 256 7.90 -22.88 6.87
N MET A 257 8.51 -23.25 5.73
CA MET A 257 9.94 -23.08 5.52
C MET A 257 10.34 -21.61 5.66
N TRP A 258 9.59 -20.72 5.00
CA TRP A 258 9.79 -19.28 5.13
C TRP A 258 9.66 -18.81 6.60
N PHE A 259 8.68 -19.34 7.35
CA PHE A 259 8.49 -19.01 8.76
C PHE A 259 9.72 -19.38 9.62
N PHE A 260 10.29 -20.57 9.44
CA PHE A 260 11.50 -20.96 10.19
C PHE A 260 12.68 -20.07 9.84
N VAL A 261 12.90 -19.79 8.55
CA VAL A 261 13.95 -18.86 8.09
C VAL A 261 13.74 -17.46 8.67
N TRP A 262 12.50 -16.98 8.70
CA TRP A 262 12.14 -15.68 9.28
C TRP A 262 12.49 -15.59 10.77
N GLN A 263 12.10 -16.60 11.57
CA GLN A 263 12.40 -16.62 13.00
C GLN A 263 13.90 -16.66 13.30
N MET A 264 14.69 -17.30 12.42
CA MET A 264 16.15 -17.36 12.57
C MET A 264 16.86 -16.09 12.09
N SER A 265 16.29 -15.37 11.13
CA SER A 265 17.02 -14.32 10.39
C SER A 265 16.61 -12.89 10.73
N ILE A 266 15.37 -12.66 11.20
CA ILE A 266 14.82 -11.31 11.34
C ILE A 266 14.46 -10.99 12.80
N HIS A 267 14.95 -9.84 13.26
CA HIS A 267 14.80 -9.36 14.64
C HIS A 267 13.82 -8.18 14.75
N ALA A 268 13.30 -7.94 15.95
CA ALA A 268 12.24 -6.94 16.16
C ALA A 268 12.71 -5.49 15.99
N SER A 269 13.99 -5.22 16.26
CA SER A 269 14.61 -3.91 16.14
C SER A 269 16.05 -4.04 15.64
N PRO A 270 16.62 -2.98 15.02
CA PRO A 270 18.06 -2.92 14.72
C PRO A 270 18.92 -3.17 15.96
N ALA A 271 18.52 -2.69 17.14
CA ALA A 271 19.24 -2.85 18.39
C ALA A 271 19.40 -4.31 18.84
N GLU A 272 18.40 -5.15 18.59
CA GLU A 272 18.39 -6.57 18.93
C GLU A 272 19.08 -7.46 17.89
N HIS A 273 19.47 -6.89 16.74
CA HIS A 273 19.97 -7.68 15.63
C HIS A 273 21.46 -8.02 15.80
N PRO A 274 21.85 -9.30 15.92
CA PRO A 274 23.20 -9.69 16.35
C PRO A 274 24.30 -9.41 15.32
N THR A 275 23.94 -9.33 14.03
CA THR A 275 24.91 -9.16 12.93
C THR A 275 24.80 -7.82 12.20
N ILE A 276 24.11 -6.83 12.79
CA ILE A 276 24.02 -5.49 12.20
C ILE A 276 25.35 -4.75 12.38
N SER A 277 25.75 -3.96 11.38
CA SER A 277 26.92 -3.09 11.54
C SER A 277 26.59 -1.93 12.50
N PRO A 278 27.52 -1.53 13.40
CA PRO A 278 27.31 -0.39 14.28
C PRO A 278 26.96 0.89 13.53
N GLU A 279 27.57 1.11 12.37
CA GLU A 279 27.33 2.27 11.51
C GLU A 279 25.89 2.30 10.97
N GLU A 280 25.34 1.15 10.54
CA GLU A 280 23.95 1.06 10.09
C GLU A 280 22.96 1.22 11.25
N LYS A 281 23.26 0.64 12.41
CA LYS A 281 22.42 0.77 13.60
C LYS A 281 22.29 2.24 14.00
N ASP A 282 23.41 2.94 14.15
CA ASP A 282 23.42 4.35 14.54
C ASP A 282 22.73 5.24 13.52
N TYR A 283 22.91 4.97 12.22
CA TYR A 283 22.20 5.68 11.15
C TYR A 283 20.68 5.56 11.28
N ILE A 284 20.16 4.35 11.52
CA ILE A 284 18.72 4.12 11.64
C ILE A 284 18.17 4.75 12.93
N GLU A 285 18.84 4.54 14.06
CA GLU A 285 18.35 5.03 15.36
C GLU A 285 18.36 6.56 15.44
N LYS A 286 19.41 7.23 14.95
CA LYS A 286 19.45 8.69 14.86
C LYS A 286 18.36 9.23 13.94
N ALA A 287 18.25 8.69 12.73
CA ALA A 287 17.24 9.13 11.77
C ALA A 287 15.79 8.94 12.27
N ILE A 288 15.52 7.89 13.05
CA ILE A 288 14.20 7.67 13.66
C ILE A 288 13.98 8.63 14.83
N SER A 289 14.96 8.78 15.74
CA SER A 289 14.87 9.68 16.90
C SER A 289 14.55 11.11 16.48
N ASP A 290 15.26 11.63 15.48
CA ASP A 290 15.07 12.98 14.94
C ASP A 290 13.65 13.16 14.36
N SER A 291 13.07 12.09 13.80
CA SER A 291 11.70 12.13 13.25
C SER A 291 10.59 11.96 14.28
N THR A 292 10.88 11.35 15.44
CA THR A 292 9.84 10.99 16.45
C THR A 292 9.51 12.16 17.38
N GLN A 293 10.23 13.27 17.29
CA GLN A 293 9.93 14.50 18.03
C GLN A 293 8.61 15.17 17.59
N THR A 294 7.93 14.68 16.55
CA THR A 294 6.60 15.15 16.14
C THR A 294 5.53 14.73 17.15
N LYS A 295 4.87 15.73 17.78
CA LYS A 295 3.82 15.60 18.81
C LYS A 295 2.78 14.50 18.50
N LYS A 296 2.27 13.81 19.53
CA LYS A 296 1.10 12.91 19.41
C LYS A 296 -0.12 13.71 18.95
N ILE A 297 -0.52 13.53 17.70
CA ILE A 297 -1.64 14.25 17.11
C ILE A 297 -2.95 13.58 17.53
N LYS A 298 -3.88 14.35 18.13
CA LYS A 298 -5.25 13.89 18.41
C LYS A 298 -6.00 13.75 17.07
N VAL A 299 -6.63 12.59 16.85
CA VAL A 299 -7.31 12.26 15.59
C VAL A 299 -8.76 12.81 15.61
N PRO A 300 -9.15 13.69 14.67
CA PRO A 300 -10.50 14.25 14.61
C PRO A 300 -11.46 13.28 13.89
N TRP A 301 -11.85 12.19 14.57
CA TRP A 301 -12.69 11.12 13.99
C TRP A 301 -13.98 11.61 13.33
N LYS A 302 -14.71 12.54 13.98
CA LYS A 302 -15.97 13.08 13.46
C LYS A 302 -15.74 13.81 12.13
N SER A 303 -14.70 14.63 12.03
CA SER A 303 -14.38 15.41 10.83
C SER A 303 -13.91 14.52 9.68
N ILE A 304 -13.13 13.47 9.98
CA ILE A 304 -12.68 12.49 8.98
C ILE A 304 -13.88 11.73 8.40
N LEU A 305 -14.76 11.20 9.26
CA LEU A 305 -15.87 10.34 8.84
C LEU A 305 -17.04 11.10 8.19
N THR A 306 -17.11 12.43 8.34
CA THR A 306 -18.11 13.29 7.70
C THR A 306 -17.59 14.01 6.45
N SER A 307 -16.29 13.88 6.14
CA SER A 307 -15.64 14.56 5.01
C SER A 307 -15.95 13.90 3.67
N ALA A 308 -16.51 14.68 2.73
CA ALA A 308 -16.84 14.20 1.38
C ALA A 308 -15.62 13.68 0.59
N PRO A 309 -14.45 14.36 0.60
CA PRO A 309 -13.24 13.84 -0.07
C PRO A 309 -12.73 12.51 0.51
N VAL A 310 -12.91 12.28 1.82
CA VAL A 310 -12.56 10.98 2.43
C VAL A 310 -13.47 9.89 1.90
N TRP A 311 -14.78 10.14 1.82
CA TRP A 311 -15.74 9.21 1.20
C TRP A 311 -15.48 9.00 -0.29
N ALA A 312 -15.01 10.01 -1.02
CA ALA A 312 -14.58 9.86 -2.41
C ALA A 312 -13.52 8.76 -2.54
N VAL A 313 -12.47 8.83 -1.72
CA VAL A 313 -11.38 7.84 -1.72
C VAL A 313 -11.88 6.46 -1.28
N ILE A 314 -12.74 6.38 -0.26
CA ILE A 314 -13.34 5.11 0.20
C ILE A 314 -14.11 4.44 -0.95
N ILE A 315 -14.97 5.19 -1.64
CA ILE A 315 -15.77 4.69 -2.77
C ILE A 315 -14.88 4.27 -3.94
N ALA A 316 -13.84 5.06 -4.24
CA ALA A 316 -12.89 4.74 -5.28
C ALA A 316 -12.12 3.45 -4.98
N ASN A 317 -11.66 3.27 -3.74
CA ASN A 317 -10.99 2.04 -3.29
C ASN A 317 -11.93 0.84 -3.35
N PHE A 318 -13.15 0.96 -2.82
CA PHE A 318 -14.17 -0.09 -2.88
C PHE A 318 -14.46 -0.52 -4.32
N THR A 319 -14.58 0.44 -5.24
CA THR A 319 -14.87 0.16 -6.65
C THR A 319 -13.68 -0.48 -7.37
N ALA A 320 -12.46 0.00 -7.11
CA ALA A 320 -11.25 -0.60 -7.66
C ALA A 320 -11.07 -2.05 -7.18
N ASP A 321 -11.27 -2.28 -5.88
CA ASP A 321 -11.18 -3.59 -5.26
C ASP A 321 -12.34 -4.52 -5.64
N TRP A 322 -13.52 -3.98 -5.96
CA TRP A 322 -14.63 -4.76 -6.52
C TRP A 322 -14.20 -5.53 -7.77
N GLY A 323 -13.73 -4.81 -8.79
CA GLY A 323 -13.33 -5.49 -10.03
C GLY A 323 -12.06 -6.31 -9.84
N MET A 324 -11.11 -5.86 -9.01
CA MET A 324 -9.92 -6.66 -8.70
C MET A 324 -10.29 -8.01 -8.08
N TYR A 325 -11.13 -8.03 -7.04
CA TYR A 325 -11.49 -9.27 -6.34
C TYR A 325 -12.46 -10.14 -7.11
N THR A 326 -13.45 -9.55 -7.80
CA THR A 326 -14.38 -10.30 -8.65
C THR A 326 -13.58 -11.10 -9.69
N ILE A 327 -12.66 -10.45 -10.39
CA ILE A 327 -11.85 -11.13 -11.39
C ILE A 327 -10.81 -12.03 -10.71
N LEU A 328 -10.07 -11.59 -9.70
CA LEU A 328 -9.06 -12.44 -9.03
C LEU A 328 -9.61 -13.76 -8.49
N ILE A 329 -10.78 -13.72 -7.88
CA ILE A 329 -11.35 -14.87 -7.19
C ILE A 329 -12.09 -15.77 -8.18
N CYS A 330 -12.80 -15.20 -9.14
CA CYS A 330 -13.72 -15.94 -10.00
C CYS A 330 -13.20 -16.17 -11.43
N LEU A 331 -12.08 -15.56 -11.83
CA LEU A 331 -11.50 -15.71 -13.16
C LEU A 331 -11.15 -17.15 -13.54
N PRO A 332 -10.46 -17.95 -12.68
CA PRO A 332 -10.17 -19.33 -13.03
C PRO A 332 -11.46 -20.13 -13.25
N LYS A 333 -12.51 -19.83 -12.48
CA LYS A 333 -13.83 -20.45 -12.62
C LYS A 333 -14.47 -20.14 -13.98
N TYR A 334 -14.43 -18.88 -14.42
CA TYR A 334 -14.90 -18.50 -15.77
C TYR A 334 -14.16 -19.24 -16.89
N PHE A 335 -12.84 -19.38 -16.78
CA PHE A 335 -12.02 -20.07 -17.77
C PHE A 335 -12.32 -21.56 -17.88
N ILE A 336 -12.62 -22.22 -16.76
CA ILE A 336 -12.95 -23.64 -16.72
C ILE A 336 -14.40 -23.87 -17.15
N GLU A 337 -15.34 -23.10 -16.61
CA GLU A 337 -16.77 -23.35 -16.79
C GLU A 337 -17.33 -22.85 -18.12
N VAL A 338 -16.87 -21.69 -18.61
CA VAL A 338 -17.40 -21.07 -19.84
C VAL A 338 -16.46 -21.23 -21.01
N LEU A 339 -15.16 -21.01 -20.80
CA LEU A 339 -14.17 -21.10 -21.88
C LEU A 339 -13.62 -22.52 -22.07
N HIS A 340 -13.96 -23.44 -21.17
CA HIS A 340 -13.57 -24.85 -21.21
C HIS A 340 -12.06 -25.09 -21.33
N PHE A 341 -11.25 -24.19 -20.75
CA PHE A 341 -9.81 -24.39 -20.69
C PHE A 341 -9.44 -25.47 -19.67
N ASP A 342 -8.42 -26.24 -20.01
CA ASP A 342 -7.78 -27.16 -19.07
C ASP A 342 -7.17 -26.41 -17.86
N LEU A 343 -7.03 -27.08 -16.72
CA LEU A 343 -6.55 -26.51 -15.45
C LEU A 343 -5.17 -25.88 -15.58
N ALA A 344 -4.23 -26.57 -16.25
CA ALA A 344 -2.89 -26.05 -16.46
C ALA A 344 -2.92 -24.75 -17.27
N LYS A 345 -3.62 -24.75 -18.41
CA LYS A 345 -3.78 -23.56 -19.26
C LYS A 345 -4.49 -22.43 -18.52
N THR A 346 -5.53 -22.74 -17.74
CA THR A 346 -6.26 -21.79 -16.89
C THR A 346 -5.32 -21.08 -15.92
N GLY A 347 -4.41 -21.81 -15.26
CA GLY A 347 -3.44 -21.21 -14.34
C GLY A 347 -2.52 -20.19 -15.01
N PHE A 348 -1.99 -20.50 -16.21
CA PHE A 348 -1.15 -19.58 -16.98
C PHE A 348 -1.93 -18.36 -17.49
N LEU A 349 -3.10 -18.58 -18.09
CA LEU A 349 -3.92 -17.51 -18.66
C LEU A 349 -4.46 -16.58 -17.56
N ALA A 350 -4.78 -17.12 -16.37
CA ALA A 350 -5.29 -16.31 -15.25
C ALA A 350 -4.22 -15.38 -14.67
N ALA A 351 -2.93 -15.67 -14.86
CA ALA A 351 -1.84 -14.81 -14.39
C ALA A 351 -1.61 -13.58 -15.28
N LEU A 352 -1.92 -13.66 -16.59
CA LEU A 352 -1.64 -12.60 -17.58
C LEU A 352 -2.16 -11.21 -17.20
N PRO A 353 -3.41 -11.05 -16.70
CA PRO A 353 -3.93 -9.73 -16.34
C PRO A 353 -3.14 -9.09 -15.19
N TYR A 354 -2.60 -9.89 -14.27
CA TYR A 354 -1.79 -9.41 -13.15
C TYR A 354 -0.37 -9.07 -13.55
N VAL A 355 0.20 -9.77 -14.54
CA VAL A 355 1.46 -9.39 -15.18
C VAL A 355 1.32 -8.01 -15.81
N LEU A 356 0.27 -7.80 -16.62
CA LEU A 356 0.04 -6.51 -17.24
C LEU A 356 -0.22 -5.42 -16.19
N LYS A 357 -1.00 -5.72 -15.14
CA LYS A 357 -1.22 -4.79 -14.02
C LYS A 357 0.07 -4.39 -13.32
N ALA A 358 1.01 -5.31 -13.13
CA ALA A 358 2.30 -5.03 -12.50
C ALA A 358 3.18 -4.10 -13.36
N ILE A 359 3.12 -4.23 -14.69
CA ILE A 359 3.85 -3.38 -15.65
C ILE A 359 3.20 -2.00 -15.75
N VAL A 360 1.87 -1.95 -15.85
CA VAL A 360 1.11 -0.71 -16.05
C VAL A 360 1.01 0.12 -14.77
N GLY A 361 0.97 -0.50 -13.59
CA GLY A 361 0.82 0.20 -12.31
C GLY A 361 1.77 1.38 -12.11
N PRO A 362 3.10 1.19 -12.21
CA PRO A 362 4.09 2.26 -12.07
C PRO A 362 3.90 3.41 -13.07
N THR A 363 3.40 3.12 -14.28
CA THR A 363 3.17 4.16 -15.30
C THR A 363 2.11 5.17 -14.87
N GLY A 364 1.17 4.80 -13.99
CA GLY A 364 0.17 5.70 -13.45
C GLY A 364 0.78 6.89 -12.69
N GLY A 365 1.87 6.67 -11.94
CA GLY A 365 2.59 7.74 -11.25
C GLY A 365 3.24 8.72 -12.23
N VAL A 366 3.93 8.19 -13.25
CA VAL A 366 4.57 8.99 -14.31
C VAL A 366 3.54 9.84 -15.06
N VAL A 367 2.37 9.27 -15.39
CA VAL A 367 1.27 9.99 -16.05
C VAL A 367 0.74 11.12 -15.17
N VAL A 368 0.55 10.88 -13.87
CA VAL A 368 0.12 11.92 -12.91
C VAL A 368 1.14 13.06 -12.86
N ASP A 369 2.42 12.75 -12.68
CA ASP A 369 3.48 13.75 -12.57
C ASP A 369 3.59 14.60 -13.84
N TRP A 370 3.46 13.96 -15.00
CA TRP A 370 3.43 14.64 -16.30
C TRP A 370 2.21 15.58 -16.43
N LEU A 371 1.01 15.15 -16.04
CA LEU A 371 -0.20 15.98 -16.08
C LEU A 371 -0.11 17.19 -15.15
N ILE A 372 0.41 17.00 -13.93
CA ILE A 372 0.62 18.10 -12.96
C ILE A 372 1.66 19.08 -13.49
N LYS A 373 2.78 18.59 -14.05
CA LYS A 373 3.82 19.43 -14.67
C LYS A 373 3.26 20.27 -15.83
N ASN A 374 2.27 19.76 -16.55
CA ASN A 374 1.56 20.46 -17.62
C ASN A 374 0.39 21.34 -17.12
N LYS A 375 0.41 21.78 -15.86
CA LYS A 375 -0.52 22.74 -15.24
C LYS A 375 -1.96 22.22 -15.05
N MET A 376 -2.19 20.90 -15.08
CA MET A 376 -3.49 20.35 -14.67
C MET A 376 -3.59 20.34 -13.14
N SER A 377 -4.71 20.80 -12.59
CA SER A 377 -4.91 20.82 -11.12
C SER A 377 -4.86 19.40 -10.55
N VAL A 378 -4.35 19.25 -9.32
CA VAL A 378 -4.24 17.93 -8.64
C VAL A 378 -5.58 17.21 -8.64
N ARG A 379 -6.67 17.90 -8.29
CA ARG A 379 -8.04 17.36 -8.33
C ARG A 379 -8.39 16.76 -9.70
N ASN A 380 -8.17 17.52 -10.78
CA ASN A 380 -8.52 17.09 -12.12
C ASN A 380 -7.61 15.96 -12.60
N THR A 381 -6.33 15.99 -12.26
CA THR A 381 -5.38 14.90 -12.58
C THR A 381 -5.81 13.60 -11.91
N ARG A 382 -6.07 13.60 -10.59
CA ARG A 382 -6.53 12.41 -9.84
C ARG A 382 -7.84 11.86 -10.41
N ARG A 383 -8.80 12.75 -10.69
CA ARG A 383 -10.08 12.41 -11.32
C ARG A 383 -9.89 11.78 -12.70
N CYS A 384 -9.05 12.39 -13.54
CA CYS A 384 -8.81 11.93 -14.91
C CYS A 384 -8.21 10.52 -14.93
N VAL A 385 -7.13 10.29 -14.17
CA VAL A 385 -6.45 8.99 -14.13
C VAL A 385 -7.37 7.88 -13.61
N PHE A 386 -8.11 8.12 -12.54
CA PHE A 386 -9.09 7.14 -12.03
C PHE A 386 -10.22 6.88 -13.04
N THR A 387 -10.73 7.93 -13.69
CA THR A 387 -11.80 7.82 -14.68
C THR A 387 -11.34 7.01 -15.90
N ILE A 388 -10.15 7.27 -16.43
CA ILE A 388 -9.59 6.53 -17.58
C ILE A 388 -9.43 5.06 -17.21
N GLY A 389 -8.76 4.77 -16.08
CA GLY A 389 -8.49 3.39 -15.69
C GLY A 389 -9.76 2.59 -15.43
N CYS A 390 -10.74 3.14 -14.71
CA CYS A 390 -12.04 2.47 -14.52
C CYS A 390 -12.87 2.39 -15.80
N SER A 391 -12.86 3.40 -16.68
CA SER A 391 -13.64 3.37 -17.92
C SER A 391 -13.12 2.30 -18.87
N VAL A 392 -11.80 2.27 -19.12
CA VAL A 392 -11.17 1.24 -19.95
C VAL A 392 -11.40 -0.14 -19.32
N ALA A 393 -11.21 -0.29 -18.01
CA ALA A 393 -11.49 -1.55 -17.33
C ALA A 393 -12.94 -2.02 -17.53
N SER A 394 -13.91 -1.12 -17.32
CA SER A 394 -15.33 -1.45 -17.43
C SER A 394 -15.73 -1.92 -18.83
N VAL A 395 -15.29 -1.21 -19.88
CA VAL A 395 -15.62 -1.52 -21.27
C VAL A 395 -14.98 -2.85 -21.67
N PHE A 396 -13.70 -3.06 -21.36
CA PHE A 396 -13.01 -4.29 -21.73
C PHE A 396 -13.53 -5.52 -20.96
N VAL A 397 -13.83 -5.39 -19.67
CA VAL A 397 -14.48 -6.46 -18.89
C VAL A 397 -15.85 -6.80 -19.46
N LEU A 398 -16.62 -5.80 -19.92
CA LEU A 398 -17.91 -6.06 -20.56
C LEU A 398 -17.76 -6.76 -21.91
N MET A 399 -16.80 -6.33 -22.74
CA MET A 399 -16.51 -6.96 -24.04
C MET A 399 -16.14 -8.44 -23.91
N THR A 400 -15.52 -8.85 -22.80
CA THR A 400 -15.25 -10.26 -22.50
C THR A 400 -16.50 -11.13 -22.55
N GLY A 401 -17.63 -10.65 -22.04
CA GLY A 401 -18.88 -11.41 -22.03
C GLY A 401 -19.46 -11.66 -23.43
N TYR A 402 -19.06 -10.83 -24.41
CA TYR A 402 -19.53 -10.89 -25.80
C TYR A 402 -18.46 -11.41 -26.77
N ALA A 403 -17.31 -11.86 -26.26
CA ALA A 403 -16.25 -12.40 -27.09
C ALA A 403 -16.68 -13.74 -27.72
N ASN A 404 -16.51 -13.86 -29.03
CA ASN A 404 -16.85 -15.08 -29.78
C ASN A 404 -15.77 -16.17 -29.68
N TYR A 405 -14.55 -15.80 -29.28
CA TYR A 405 -13.41 -16.71 -29.18
C TYR A 405 -12.82 -16.69 -27.77
N PRO A 406 -12.46 -17.85 -27.18
CA PRO A 406 -11.90 -17.91 -25.82
C PRO A 406 -10.66 -17.03 -25.63
N TYR A 407 -9.72 -17.07 -26.57
CA TYR A 407 -8.50 -16.26 -26.50
C TYR A 407 -8.76 -14.76 -26.62
N LEU A 408 -9.80 -14.36 -27.37
CA LEU A 408 -10.22 -12.96 -27.44
C LEU A 408 -10.82 -12.50 -26.09
N ALA A 409 -11.57 -13.36 -25.41
CA ALA A 409 -12.08 -13.08 -24.06
C ALA A 409 -10.94 -12.85 -23.06
N VAL A 410 -9.88 -13.68 -23.12
CA VAL A 410 -8.67 -13.54 -22.30
C VAL A 410 -7.94 -12.24 -22.62
N PHE A 411 -7.81 -11.88 -23.89
CA PHE A 411 -7.20 -10.61 -24.31
C PHE A 411 -7.93 -9.41 -23.72
N PHE A 412 -9.26 -9.37 -23.84
CA PHE A 412 -10.05 -8.28 -23.26
C PHE A 412 -9.95 -8.23 -21.73
N LEU A 413 -10.01 -9.37 -21.05
CA LEU A 413 -9.81 -9.42 -19.58
C LEU A 413 -8.42 -8.95 -19.16
N THR A 414 -7.39 -9.31 -19.93
CA THR A 414 -6.00 -8.93 -19.66
C THR A 414 -5.86 -7.42 -19.68
N ILE A 415 -6.37 -6.76 -20.73
CA ILE A 415 -6.37 -5.29 -20.83
C ILE A 415 -7.23 -4.68 -19.72
N GLY A 416 -8.44 -5.20 -19.51
CA GLY A 416 -9.41 -4.65 -18.57
C GLY A 416 -8.91 -4.65 -17.12
N VAL A 417 -8.28 -5.74 -16.67
CA VAL A 417 -7.67 -5.79 -15.32
C VAL A 417 -6.31 -5.10 -15.31
N GLY A 418 -5.51 -5.24 -16.37
CA GLY A 418 -4.17 -4.66 -16.45
C GLY A 418 -4.18 -3.15 -16.27
N ILE A 419 -5.09 -2.46 -16.95
CA ILE A 419 -5.21 -0.99 -16.87
C ILE A 419 -5.61 -0.51 -15.48
N THR A 420 -6.29 -1.33 -14.66
CA THR A 420 -6.63 -0.95 -13.28
C THR A 420 -5.40 -0.66 -12.41
N GLY A 421 -4.20 -1.06 -12.84
CA GLY A 421 -2.95 -0.69 -12.19
C GLY A 421 -2.78 0.81 -12.01
N ILE A 422 -3.26 1.65 -12.93
CA ILE A 422 -3.12 3.11 -12.83
C ILE A 422 -4.05 3.74 -11.80
N ASN A 423 -5.14 3.05 -11.41
CA ASN A 423 -6.17 3.61 -10.51
C ASN A 423 -5.61 3.99 -9.15
N ALA A 424 -4.63 3.24 -8.63
CA ALA A 424 -3.99 3.53 -7.36
C ALA A 424 -3.34 4.93 -7.33
N ALA A 425 -2.79 5.40 -8.46
CA ALA A 425 -2.26 6.75 -8.59
C ALA A 425 -3.36 7.84 -8.54
N GLY A 426 -4.61 7.47 -8.84
CA GLY A 426 -5.78 8.35 -8.76
C GLY A 426 -6.33 8.50 -7.35
N TYR A 427 -6.58 7.40 -6.62
CA TYR A 427 -7.27 7.46 -5.32
C TYR A 427 -6.35 7.26 -4.11
N ALA A 428 -5.37 6.35 -4.15
CA ALA A 428 -4.60 5.99 -2.96
C ALA A 428 -3.65 7.13 -2.54
N VAL A 429 -3.09 7.83 -3.53
CA VAL A 429 -2.23 9.00 -3.31
C VAL A 429 -3.06 10.23 -2.93
N ASN A 430 -4.34 10.31 -3.33
CA ASN A 430 -5.22 11.45 -3.00
C ASN A 430 -5.34 11.67 -1.49
N ILE A 431 -5.23 10.61 -0.68
CA ILE A 431 -5.19 10.68 0.79
C ILE A 431 -4.11 11.66 1.29
N LEU A 432 -2.95 11.67 0.64
CA LEU A 432 -1.85 12.57 0.97
C LEU A 432 -2.13 14.01 0.53
N ASP A 433 -2.90 14.20 -0.53
CA ASP A 433 -3.29 15.53 -1.01
C ASP A 433 -4.28 16.19 -0.02
N ILE A 434 -5.26 15.43 0.49
CA ILE A 434 -6.32 15.95 1.37
C ILE A 434 -5.91 16.11 2.84
N ALA A 435 -5.12 15.18 3.38
CA ALA A 435 -4.78 15.18 4.80
C ALA A 435 -3.49 14.39 5.10
N PRO A 436 -2.30 14.94 4.77
CA PRO A 436 -1.02 14.27 4.95
C PRO A 436 -0.80 13.76 6.39
N LYS A 437 -1.17 14.58 7.38
CA LYS A 437 -1.04 14.33 8.82
C LYS A 437 -1.82 13.10 9.30
N TYR A 438 -2.96 12.84 8.67
CA TYR A 438 -3.89 11.77 9.03
C TYR A 438 -3.93 10.64 8.01
N ALA A 439 -3.02 10.64 7.04
CA ALA A 439 -3.06 9.74 5.88
C ALA A 439 -3.07 8.26 6.27
N GLY A 440 -2.30 7.86 7.29
CA GLY A 440 -2.29 6.49 7.79
C GLY A 440 -3.63 6.03 8.37
N VAL A 441 -4.34 6.91 9.08
CA VAL A 441 -5.66 6.62 9.64
C VAL A 441 -6.70 6.50 8.52
N ILE A 442 -6.69 7.43 7.57
CA ILE A 442 -7.61 7.46 6.43
C ILE A 442 -7.39 6.23 5.55
N MET A 443 -6.14 5.84 5.29
CA MET A 443 -5.81 4.62 4.56
C MET A 443 -6.33 3.37 5.29
N GLY A 444 -6.19 3.31 6.62
CA GLY A 444 -6.73 2.22 7.43
C GLY A 444 -8.26 2.06 7.29
N VAL A 445 -9.00 3.17 7.43
CA VAL A 445 -10.46 3.17 7.23
C VAL A 445 -10.81 2.78 5.79
N THR A 446 -10.10 3.34 4.81
CA THR A 446 -10.28 3.06 3.38
C THR A 446 -10.06 1.59 3.04
N ASN A 447 -9.08 0.94 3.63
CA ASN A 447 -8.78 -0.48 3.41
C ASN A 447 -9.80 -1.43 4.04
N VAL A 448 -10.46 -1.03 5.13
CA VAL A 448 -11.56 -1.82 5.71
C VAL A 448 -12.71 -1.92 4.72
N PHE A 449 -13.16 -0.80 4.17
CA PHE A 449 -14.20 -0.80 3.14
C PHE A 449 -13.70 -1.43 1.83
N GLY A 450 -12.45 -1.19 1.43
CA GLY A 450 -11.82 -1.81 0.27
C GLY A 450 -11.75 -3.33 0.32
N ALA A 451 -11.65 -3.93 1.51
CA ALA A 451 -11.67 -5.38 1.66
C ALA A 451 -13.07 -6.00 1.52
N ALA A 452 -14.15 -5.22 1.61
CA ALA A 452 -15.54 -5.72 1.60
C ALA A 452 -15.93 -6.46 0.30
N PRO A 453 -15.59 -5.97 -0.90
CA PRO A 453 -15.87 -6.69 -2.13
C PRO A 453 -15.25 -8.10 -2.17
N GLY A 454 -14.24 -8.38 -1.35
CA GLY A 454 -13.61 -9.70 -1.29
C GLY A 454 -14.53 -10.83 -0.84
N PHE A 455 -15.52 -10.57 0.02
CA PHE A 455 -16.56 -11.56 0.34
C PHE A 455 -17.88 -11.32 -0.41
N ILE A 456 -18.19 -10.07 -0.77
CA ILE A 456 -19.45 -9.75 -1.48
C ILE A 456 -19.40 -10.27 -2.92
N SER A 457 -18.31 -10.01 -3.65
CA SER A 457 -18.24 -10.36 -5.07
C SER A 457 -18.34 -11.85 -5.36
N PRO A 458 -17.64 -12.77 -4.63
CA PRO A 458 -17.75 -14.20 -4.95
C PRO A 458 -19.14 -14.76 -4.64
N GLN A 459 -19.86 -14.17 -3.68
CA GLN A 459 -21.24 -14.56 -3.36
C GLN A 459 -22.21 -14.12 -4.45
N VAL A 460 -22.07 -12.88 -4.93
CA VAL A 460 -22.86 -12.38 -6.07
C VAL A 460 -22.60 -13.26 -7.30
N VAL A 461 -21.34 -13.54 -7.63
CA VAL A 461 -20.99 -14.46 -8.72
C VAL A 461 -21.61 -15.84 -8.50
N GLY A 462 -21.46 -16.42 -7.31
CA GLY A 462 -22.00 -17.73 -6.99
C GLY A 462 -23.53 -17.83 -7.10
N PHE A 463 -24.25 -16.76 -6.80
CA PHE A 463 -25.70 -16.67 -6.96
C PHE A 463 -26.11 -16.51 -8.43
N VAL A 464 -25.41 -15.66 -9.17
CA VAL A 464 -25.73 -15.34 -10.57
C VAL A 464 -25.37 -16.51 -11.50
N THR A 465 -24.24 -17.18 -11.29
CA THR A 465 -23.74 -18.25 -12.17
C THR A 465 -24.20 -19.64 -11.72
N ALA A 466 -25.48 -19.78 -11.42
CA ALA A 466 -26.05 -21.03 -10.91
C ALA A 466 -25.94 -22.17 -11.92
N ASN A 467 -26.20 -21.89 -13.21
CA ASN A 467 -26.18 -22.87 -14.29
C ASN A 467 -24.86 -22.88 -15.09
N LYS A 468 -23.86 -22.09 -14.67
CA LYS A 468 -22.52 -22.02 -15.27
C LYS A 468 -22.53 -21.62 -16.75
N THR A 469 -23.48 -20.78 -17.17
CA THR A 469 -23.65 -20.40 -18.58
C THR A 469 -22.95 -19.08 -18.93
N ALA A 470 -22.59 -18.90 -20.20
CA ALA A 470 -22.02 -17.63 -20.68
C ALA A 470 -22.98 -16.44 -20.46
N GLY A 471 -24.29 -16.65 -20.57
CA GLY A 471 -25.31 -15.62 -20.33
C GLY A 471 -25.32 -15.11 -18.88
N GLU A 472 -25.19 -16.01 -17.91
CA GLU A 472 -25.08 -15.62 -16.49
C GLU A 472 -23.78 -14.86 -16.21
N TRP A 473 -22.67 -15.27 -16.81
CA TRP A 473 -21.40 -14.54 -16.67
C TRP A 473 -21.44 -13.15 -17.31
N ARG A 474 -22.22 -12.93 -18.38
CA ARG A 474 -22.47 -11.58 -18.90
C ARG A 474 -23.12 -10.68 -17.85
N ILE A 475 -24.03 -11.20 -17.03
CA ILE A 475 -24.65 -10.44 -15.93
C ILE A 475 -23.58 -10.03 -14.90
N VAL A 476 -22.65 -10.93 -14.56
CA VAL A 476 -21.51 -10.61 -13.66
C VAL A 476 -20.65 -9.47 -14.22
N PHE A 477 -20.36 -9.50 -15.53
CA PHE A 477 -19.60 -8.43 -16.18
C PHE A 477 -20.38 -7.11 -16.23
N TRP A 478 -21.69 -7.14 -16.45
CA TRP A 478 -22.56 -5.96 -16.35
C TRP A 478 -22.60 -5.37 -14.94
N ILE A 479 -22.68 -6.20 -13.89
CA ILE A 479 -22.60 -5.73 -12.50
C ILE A 479 -21.26 -5.02 -12.28
N THR A 480 -20.16 -5.62 -12.74
CA THR A 480 -18.83 -5.02 -12.62
C THR A 480 -18.71 -3.70 -13.39
N PHE A 481 -19.29 -3.63 -14.59
CA PHE A 481 -19.38 -2.39 -15.37
C PHE A 481 -20.13 -1.29 -14.62
N ILE A 482 -21.33 -1.59 -14.11
CA ILE A 482 -22.16 -0.63 -13.36
C ILE A 482 -21.43 -0.14 -12.11
N MET A 483 -20.77 -1.06 -11.39
CA MET A 483 -19.96 -0.70 -10.22
C MET A 483 -18.85 0.30 -10.56
N TYR A 484 -18.13 0.07 -11.67
CA TYR A 484 -17.11 1.02 -12.14
C TYR A 484 -17.70 2.39 -12.50
N ILE A 485 -18.85 2.43 -13.18
CA ILE A 485 -19.51 3.70 -13.53
C ILE A 485 -19.95 4.45 -12.27
N ILE A 486 -20.53 3.75 -11.28
CA ILE A 486 -20.90 4.35 -9.99
C ILE A 486 -19.67 4.95 -9.31
N GLY A 487 -18.56 4.21 -9.25
CA GLY A 487 -17.32 4.71 -8.66
C GLY A 487 -16.76 5.93 -9.40
N ILE A 488 -16.79 5.95 -10.74
CA ILE A 488 -16.36 7.10 -11.55
C ILE A 488 -17.19 8.34 -11.22
N VAL A 489 -18.53 8.20 -11.19
CA VAL A 489 -19.44 9.32 -10.92
C VAL A 489 -19.24 9.85 -9.50
N LEU A 490 -19.29 8.97 -8.50
CA LEU A 490 -19.19 9.38 -7.10
C LEU A 490 -17.80 9.93 -6.75
N PHE A 491 -16.73 9.28 -7.22
CA PHE A 491 -15.37 9.82 -7.04
C PHE A 491 -15.21 11.16 -7.75
N GLY A 492 -15.67 11.27 -9.00
CA GLY A 492 -15.57 12.50 -9.78
C GLY A 492 -16.29 13.69 -9.17
N LEU A 493 -17.43 13.46 -8.48
CA LEU A 493 -18.19 14.50 -7.77
C LEU A 493 -17.53 14.91 -6.46
N LEU A 494 -17.05 13.94 -5.67
CA LEU A 494 -16.62 14.16 -4.28
C LEU A 494 -15.12 14.40 -4.12
N VAL A 495 -14.29 14.09 -5.12
CA VAL A 495 -12.83 14.24 -5.04
C VAL A 495 -12.41 15.69 -4.84
N SER A 496 -11.47 15.90 -3.92
CA SER A 496 -10.75 17.16 -3.73
C SER A 496 -9.26 16.94 -3.96
N GLY A 497 -8.55 17.98 -4.41
CA GLY A 497 -7.09 18.02 -4.47
C GLY A 497 -6.48 18.93 -3.40
N ASP A 498 -7.32 19.61 -2.62
CA ASP A 498 -6.90 20.61 -1.64
C ASP A 498 -6.94 20.03 -0.21
N LYS A 499 -5.98 20.48 0.60
CA LYS A 499 -5.90 20.13 2.02
C LYS A 499 -7.21 20.51 2.73
N GLN A 500 -7.74 19.58 3.50
CA GLN A 500 -9.00 19.79 4.22
C GLN A 500 -8.78 20.70 5.45
N PRO A 501 -9.77 21.52 5.85
CA PRO A 501 -9.62 22.48 6.95
C PRO A 501 -9.20 21.84 8.28
N TRP A 502 -9.73 20.65 8.58
CA TRP A 502 -9.40 19.88 9.80
C TRP A 502 -8.02 19.20 9.75
N ALA A 503 -7.32 19.28 8.62
CA ALA A 503 -5.99 18.74 8.41
C ALA A 503 -4.92 19.84 8.22
N MET A 504 -5.31 21.12 8.29
CA MET A 504 -4.38 22.24 8.34
C MET A 504 -3.74 22.30 9.73
N ASP A 505 -2.50 22.78 9.81
CA ASP A 505 -1.83 22.98 11.09
C ASP A 505 -2.44 24.21 11.80
N ASP A 506 -2.58 24.11 13.12
CA ASP A 506 -3.22 25.12 13.99
C ASP A 506 -2.47 26.47 14.04
N GLU A 507 -1.46 26.70 13.20
CA GLU A 507 -0.77 28.01 13.11
C GLU A 507 -1.69 29.13 12.56
N ASN A 508 -2.84 28.79 11.97
CA ASN A 508 -3.85 29.78 11.54
C ASN A 508 -5.10 29.82 12.44
N ASN A 509 -5.08 29.12 13.59
CA ASN A 509 -6.25 28.98 14.45
C ASN A 509 -5.93 29.15 15.94
N GLU A 510 -4.77 29.71 16.28
CA GLU A 510 -4.69 30.50 17.51
C GLU A 510 -5.51 31.77 17.26
N PRO A 511 -6.68 31.97 17.91
CA PRO A 511 -7.09 33.34 18.14
C PRO A 511 -5.88 33.98 18.82
N ASP A 512 -5.47 35.10 18.27
CA ASP A 512 -4.34 35.93 18.69
C ASP A 512 -4.40 36.18 20.21
N LYS A 513 -3.89 35.21 21.00
CA LYS A 513 -3.82 35.32 22.46
C LYS A 513 -2.74 36.30 22.88
N ASP A 514 -1.90 36.69 21.93
CA ASP A 514 -0.94 37.78 22.07
C ASP A 514 -1.58 39.13 21.73
N ALA A 515 -2.65 39.19 20.92
CA ALA A 515 -3.49 40.39 20.81
C ALA A 515 -4.43 40.58 22.02
N GLU A 516 -5.05 39.52 22.56
CA GLU A 516 -5.84 39.65 23.80
C GLU A 516 -4.97 40.01 25.01
N LYS A 517 -3.76 39.45 25.13
CA LYS A 517 -2.80 39.90 26.17
C LYS A 517 -2.23 41.29 25.91
N GLY A 518 -1.99 41.65 24.65
CA GLY A 518 -1.51 42.97 24.28
C GLY A 518 -2.55 44.07 24.45
N ASP A 519 -3.83 43.73 24.39
CA ASP A 519 -4.94 44.65 24.67
C ASP A 519 -5.28 44.69 26.18
N GLU A 520 -5.17 43.59 26.93
CA GLU A 520 -5.25 43.59 28.41
C GLU A 520 -4.07 44.35 29.06
N GLU A 521 -2.83 44.18 28.57
CA GLU A 521 -1.67 44.95 29.06
C GLU A 521 -1.76 46.44 28.69
N LYS A 522 -2.36 46.79 27.54
CA LYS A 522 -2.61 48.19 27.17
C LYS A 522 -3.76 48.82 27.95
N GLU A 523 -4.78 48.05 28.31
CA GLU A 523 -5.85 48.52 29.20
C GLU A 523 -5.36 48.68 30.64
N GLU A 524 -4.49 47.79 31.14
CA GLU A 524 -3.83 47.97 32.45
C GLU A 524 -2.84 49.16 32.46
N GLU A 525 -2.08 49.39 31.38
CA GLU A 525 -1.21 50.57 31.27
C GLU A 525 -2.00 51.88 31.13
N LYS A 526 -3.15 51.86 30.46
CA LYS A 526 -4.07 53.02 30.41
C LYS A 526 -4.71 53.29 31.76
N GLY A 527 -5.21 52.24 32.43
CA GLY A 527 -5.78 52.36 33.77
C GLY A 527 -4.80 52.94 34.78
N LYS A 528 -3.53 52.50 34.77
CA LYS A 528 -2.48 53.05 35.65
C LYS A 528 -2.05 54.47 35.30
N LYS A 529 -2.12 54.88 34.02
CA LYS A 529 -1.87 56.27 33.60
C LYS A 529 -3.01 57.20 33.97
N ASP A 530 -4.25 56.74 33.84
CA ASP A 530 -5.44 57.50 34.21
C ASP A 530 -5.56 57.65 35.75
N GLU A 531 -5.13 56.64 36.54
CA GLU A 531 -5.00 56.74 38.00
C GLU A 531 -3.90 57.72 38.42
N GLN A 532 -2.73 57.72 37.76
CA GLN A 532 -1.65 58.69 38.04
C GLN A 532 -1.98 60.13 37.59
N GLU A 533 -2.80 60.31 36.56
CA GLU A 533 -3.33 61.63 36.18
C GLU A 533 -4.48 62.10 37.08
N ALA A 534 -5.25 61.19 37.68
CA ALA A 534 -6.26 61.51 38.68
C ALA A 534 -5.62 61.90 40.03
N GLU A 535 -4.62 61.16 40.51
CA GLU A 535 -3.88 61.51 41.74
C GLU A 535 -3.12 62.84 41.61
N LYS A 536 -2.62 63.18 40.41
CA LYS A 536 -2.02 64.51 40.15
C LYS A 536 -3.03 65.65 40.05
N LYS A 537 -4.29 65.37 39.69
CA LYS A 537 -5.35 66.39 39.68
C LYS A 537 -5.96 66.62 41.05
N ASP A 538 -5.93 65.62 41.93
CA ASP A 538 -6.38 65.73 43.31
C ASP A 538 -5.35 66.41 44.24
N GLU A 539 -4.06 66.49 43.84
CA GLU A 539 -3.05 67.30 44.53
C GLU A 539 -3.12 68.81 44.19
N ASP A 540 -3.70 69.20 43.05
CA ASP A 540 -3.78 70.59 42.59
C ASP A 540 -5.05 71.33 43.07
N ASP A 541 -5.97 70.65 43.79
CA ASP A 541 -7.22 71.25 44.29
C ASP A 541 -7.35 71.09 45.82
N LYS A 542 -6.47 71.77 46.56
CA LYS A 542 -6.71 72.14 47.96
C LYS A 542 -6.60 73.66 48.14
N PRO A 543 -7.64 74.32 48.70
CA PRO A 543 -7.64 75.76 48.89
C PRO A 543 -6.68 76.19 50.00
N GLU A 544 -5.93 77.27 49.74
CA GLU A 544 -5.19 78.03 50.75
C GLU A 544 -6.15 78.55 51.83
N GLU A 545 -5.94 78.13 53.08
CA GLU A 545 -6.47 78.84 54.26
C GLU A 545 -5.34 79.16 55.25
N LYS A 546 -5.41 80.38 55.78
CA LYS A 546 -4.34 81.14 56.43
C LYS A 546 -4.06 80.69 57.87
N ALA A 547 -2.80 80.97 58.27
CA ALA A 547 -2.28 81.33 59.60
C ALA A 547 -3.17 81.14 60.84
N ASP A 548 -2.65 80.46 61.87
CA ASP A 548 -2.21 81.12 63.11
C ASP A 548 -1.49 80.16 64.08
N GLU A 549 -0.43 80.71 64.68
CA GLU A 549 0.16 80.55 66.02
C GLU A 549 0.15 79.23 66.86
N GLU A 550 1.29 79.12 67.58
CA GLU A 550 1.50 78.52 68.92
C GLU A 550 1.96 77.06 69.09
N LYS A 551 3.27 76.95 69.36
CA LYS A 551 3.91 76.48 70.61
C LYS A 551 3.61 75.07 71.19
N LYS A 552 4.73 74.45 71.60
CA LYS A 552 4.93 73.47 72.72
C LYS A 552 4.52 72.02 72.41
N ASP A 553 5.11 70.98 72.96
CA ASP A 553 6.27 70.70 73.81
C ASP A 553 6.43 69.16 73.69
N ASP A 554 7.68 68.69 73.60
CA ASP A 554 8.23 67.51 74.28
C ASP A 554 7.62 66.09 74.23
N GLU A 555 8.57 65.14 74.19
CA GLU A 555 8.56 63.79 74.80
C GLU A 555 7.58 62.75 74.22
N ALA A 556 7.84 61.45 74.22
CA ALA A 556 9.00 60.58 74.44
C ALA A 556 8.49 59.15 74.18
N ALA A 557 9.44 58.22 74.14
CA ALA A 557 9.28 56.81 74.53
C ALA A 557 8.57 55.84 73.57
N ALA A 558 9.41 54.94 73.04
CA ALA A 558 9.14 53.57 72.63
C ALA A 558 8.73 52.68 73.85
N PRO A 559 8.83 51.34 73.77
CA PRO A 559 8.26 50.33 72.86
C PRO A 559 7.46 49.28 73.68
N GLU A 560 6.95 48.19 73.07
CA GLU A 560 7.00 46.80 73.62
C GLU A 560 6.00 45.83 72.95
N GLY A 561 6.36 44.53 73.00
CA GLY A 561 5.42 43.40 73.03
C GLY A 561 5.10 42.80 71.67
N GLU A 562 5.79 41.79 71.12
CA GLU A 562 6.05 40.43 71.62
C GLU A 562 4.83 39.47 71.54
N GLU A 563 5.13 38.27 71.00
CA GLU A 563 4.49 36.97 71.20
C GLU A 563 3.32 36.46 70.31
N LYS A 564 3.66 35.35 69.61
CA LYS A 564 2.98 34.02 69.61
C LYS A 564 1.60 33.94 68.91
N LYS A 565 1.11 32.83 68.34
CA LYS A 565 1.50 31.41 68.15
C LYS A 565 0.37 30.76 67.34
N ASP A 566 0.67 29.60 66.73
CA ASP A 566 -0.23 28.46 66.40
C ASP A 566 -1.37 28.78 65.38
N GLU A 567 -1.66 28.03 64.32
CA GLU A 567 -1.55 26.58 64.00
C GLU A 567 -1.04 26.34 62.56
#